data_AF-A0A0B8P7Y4-F1
#
_entry.id   AF-A0A0B8P7Y4-F1
#
_cell.length_a   1.000
_cell.length_b   1.000
_cell.length_c   1.000
_cell.angle_alpha   90.00
_cell.angle_beta   90.00
_cell.angle_gamma   90.00
#
_symmetry.space_group_name_H-M   'P 1'
#
loop_
_entity.id
_entity.type
_entity.pdbx_description
1 polymer ?
#
loop_
_entity_poly.entity_id
_entity_poly.type
_entity_poly.pdbx_seq_one_letter_code
_entity_poly.pdbx_strand_id
1 'polypeptide(L)'
;MLSEANIALGKRNARDGVKFWTFHKSKGLEADYCILIGFNQGKQGFPSDTLENTVVEALLPSIDSFPDSEERRLFYVGVTRAKKKAYIIADPSSPSKFVTELLNPKFGVGIHSESFKQAYRTTFKCKHCEEGFLKRIEGQYGDFYTCSTGNGCAVKNVRSCSQCGSPSSDTRSHSVCHNLACGHKSKVCPACGRPMVKRTGKKGIFWGCSGYSLSHDQCTYTEKLSASDTETASSRKKRA
;
A
#
# COMPACT_ATOMS: atom_id res chain seq x y z
N MET A 1 -17.30 -10.13 0.64
CA MET A 1 -17.08 -9.58 -0.72
C MET A 1 -18.25 -9.79 -1.69
N LEU A 2 -18.59 -11.00 -2.17
CA LEU A 2 -19.70 -11.14 -3.14
C LEU A 2 -21.06 -10.70 -2.57
N SER A 3 -21.32 -11.02 -1.30
CA SER A 3 -22.50 -10.55 -0.56
C SER A 3 -22.55 -9.03 -0.46
N GLU A 4 -21.43 -8.41 -0.08
CA GLU A 4 -21.29 -6.94 0.02
C GLU A 4 -21.49 -6.25 -1.32
N ALA A 5 -20.89 -6.79 -2.40
CA ALA A 5 -21.08 -6.28 -3.75
C ALA A 5 -22.55 -6.35 -4.19
N ASN A 6 -23.23 -7.47 -3.89
CA ASN A 6 -24.65 -7.63 -4.17
C ASN A 6 -25.51 -6.62 -3.39
N ILE A 7 -25.23 -6.42 -2.10
CA ILE A 7 -25.92 -5.41 -1.28
C ILE A 7 -25.66 -4.00 -1.83
N ALA A 8 -24.42 -3.67 -2.18
CA ALA A 8 -24.04 -2.36 -2.70
C ALA A 8 -24.72 -2.05 -4.05
N LEU A 9 -24.81 -3.04 -4.95
CA LEU A 9 -25.51 -2.90 -6.23
C LEU A 9 -27.03 -2.82 -6.05
N GLY A 10 -27.58 -3.57 -5.08
CA GLY A 10 -28.99 -3.47 -4.71
C GLY A 10 -29.37 -2.06 -4.24
N LYS A 11 -28.55 -1.44 -3.38
CA LYS A 11 -28.75 -0.04 -2.93
C LYS A 11 -28.71 0.98 -4.08
N ARG A 12 -28.08 0.65 -5.20
CA ARG A 12 -27.93 1.52 -6.37
C ARG A 12 -28.88 1.17 -7.52
N ASN A 13 -29.83 0.24 -7.32
CA ASN A 13 -30.72 -0.28 -8.36
C ASN A 13 -29.99 -0.81 -9.61
N ALA A 14 -28.76 -1.31 -9.44
CA ALA A 14 -27.88 -1.74 -10.53
C ALA A 14 -27.65 -3.27 -10.53
N ARG A 15 -28.60 -4.03 -9.99
CA ARG A 15 -28.50 -5.49 -9.86
C ARG A 15 -29.03 -6.24 -11.08
N ASP A 16 -29.86 -5.60 -11.89
CA ASP A 16 -30.50 -6.27 -13.01
C ASP A 16 -29.46 -6.77 -14.03
N GLY A 17 -29.63 -7.99 -14.51
CA GLY A 17 -28.67 -8.67 -15.38
C GLY A 17 -27.35 -9.12 -14.72
N VAL A 18 -27.11 -8.86 -13.44
CA VAL A 18 -25.85 -9.24 -12.74
C VAL A 18 -26.01 -10.56 -11.99
N LYS A 19 -25.14 -11.53 -12.30
CA LYS A 19 -25.06 -12.83 -11.61
C LYS A 19 -23.81 -12.90 -10.73
N PHE A 20 -23.93 -13.48 -9.54
CA PHE A 20 -22.85 -13.62 -8.57
C PHE A 20 -22.47 -15.09 -8.40
N TRP A 21 -21.21 -15.42 -8.65
CA TRP A 21 -20.68 -16.77 -8.52
C TRP A 21 -19.35 -16.76 -7.78
N THR A 22 -19.10 -17.80 -6.98
CA THR A 22 -17.74 -18.15 -6.58
C THR A 22 -17.04 -18.84 -7.76
N PHE A 23 -15.70 -18.92 -7.75
CA PHE A 23 -14.96 -19.61 -8.81
C PHE A 23 -15.47 -21.03 -9.04
N HIS A 24 -15.66 -21.80 -7.97
CA HIS A 24 -16.22 -23.16 -8.02
C HIS A 24 -17.62 -23.20 -8.64
N LYS A 25 -18.53 -22.30 -8.23
CA LYS A 25 -19.91 -22.27 -8.77
C LYS A 25 -19.98 -21.82 -10.22
N SER A 26 -18.95 -21.13 -10.72
CA SER A 26 -18.90 -20.65 -12.11
C SER A 26 -18.48 -21.73 -13.12
N LYS A 27 -18.04 -22.92 -12.66
CA LYS A 27 -17.59 -24.00 -13.54
C LYS A 27 -18.71 -24.41 -14.50
N GLY A 28 -18.42 -24.39 -15.80
CA GLY A 28 -19.40 -24.71 -16.85
C GLY A 28 -20.39 -23.59 -17.18
N LEU A 29 -20.34 -22.45 -16.47
CA LEU A 29 -21.11 -21.25 -16.78
C LEU A 29 -20.24 -20.26 -17.55
N GLU A 30 -20.85 -19.34 -18.29
CA GLU A 30 -20.15 -18.28 -19.01
C GLU A 30 -20.98 -16.99 -19.00
N ALA A 31 -20.30 -15.86 -19.20
CA ALA A 31 -20.93 -14.56 -19.36
C ALA A 31 -20.17 -13.72 -20.41
N ASP A 32 -20.85 -12.74 -21.01
CA ASP A 32 -20.21 -11.82 -21.95
C ASP A 32 -19.05 -11.05 -21.28
N TYR A 33 -19.29 -10.61 -20.04
CA TYR A 33 -18.31 -9.89 -19.22
C TYR A 33 -18.22 -10.53 -17.84
N CYS A 34 -17.01 -10.70 -17.34
CA CYS A 34 -16.78 -11.12 -15.96
C CYS A 34 -16.05 -10.03 -15.18
N ILE A 35 -16.53 -9.75 -13.97
CA ILE A 35 -15.86 -8.86 -13.01
C ILE A 35 -15.41 -9.72 -11.84
N LEU A 36 -14.10 -9.94 -11.76
CA LEU A 36 -13.49 -10.73 -10.70
C LEU A 36 -13.04 -9.78 -9.58
N ILE A 37 -13.39 -10.13 -8.35
CA ILE A 37 -13.08 -9.34 -7.14
C ILE A 37 -12.41 -10.23 -6.09
N GLY A 38 -11.75 -9.60 -5.11
CA GLY A 38 -11.20 -10.30 -3.94
C GLY A 38 -9.75 -10.74 -4.07
N PHE A 39 -9.00 -10.11 -4.97
CA PHE A 39 -7.57 -10.35 -5.13
C PHE A 39 -6.72 -9.48 -4.19
N ASN A 40 -6.85 -9.72 -2.89
CA ASN A 40 -6.09 -9.03 -1.87
C ASN A 40 -5.20 -10.01 -1.07
N GLN A 41 -4.23 -9.49 -0.33
CA GLN A 41 -3.42 -10.25 0.63
C GLN A 41 -4.19 -10.52 1.93
N GLY A 42 -3.76 -11.53 2.69
CA GLY A 42 -4.19 -11.79 4.07
C GLY A 42 -5.25 -12.90 4.21
N LYS A 43 -5.84 -13.02 5.41
CA LYS A 43 -6.68 -14.17 5.80
C LYS A 43 -7.92 -14.41 4.91
N GLN A 44 -8.50 -13.35 4.34
CA GLN A 44 -9.61 -13.43 3.39
C GLN A 44 -9.15 -13.12 1.95
N GLY A 45 -7.85 -13.21 1.72
CA GLY A 45 -7.19 -12.96 0.46
C GLY A 45 -7.34 -14.12 -0.51
N PHE A 46 -6.85 -13.89 -1.72
CA PHE A 46 -6.78 -14.91 -2.75
C PHE A 46 -5.42 -14.81 -3.47
N PRO A 47 -4.59 -15.86 -3.46
CA PRO A 47 -4.83 -17.17 -2.84
C PRO A 47 -4.85 -17.10 -1.30
N SER A 48 -5.29 -18.19 -0.68
CA SER A 48 -5.51 -18.26 0.77
C SER A 48 -4.21 -18.56 1.51
N ASP A 49 -3.75 -17.63 2.35
CA ASP A 49 -2.56 -17.81 3.20
C ASP A 49 -2.87 -18.61 4.50
N THR A 50 -3.92 -19.43 4.52
CA THR A 50 -4.37 -20.10 5.75
C THR A 50 -3.47 -21.30 6.08
N LEU A 51 -2.92 -21.35 7.31
CA LEU A 51 -2.05 -22.43 7.81
C LEU A 51 -2.66 -23.84 7.63
N GLU A 52 -3.98 -23.96 7.75
CA GLU A 52 -4.70 -25.21 7.52
C GLU A 52 -4.49 -25.74 6.09
N ASN A 53 -4.49 -24.86 5.08
CA ASN A 53 -4.17 -25.27 3.71
C ASN A 53 -2.73 -25.74 3.59
N THR A 54 -1.76 -25.03 4.21
CA THR A 54 -0.35 -25.44 4.11
C THR A 54 -0.07 -26.79 4.79
N VAL A 55 -0.74 -27.10 5.89
CA VAL A 55 -0.62 -28.41 6.56
C VAL A 55 -1.29 -29.50 5.73
N VAL A 56 -2.47 -29.22 5.17
CA VAL A 56 -3.18 -30.17 4.28
C VAL A 56 -2.37 -30.43 3.01
N GLU A 57 -1.82 -29.40 2.36
CA GLU A 57 -0.92 -29.53 1.21
C GLU A 57 0.33 -30.35 1.55
N ALA A 58 0.92 -30.17 2.74
CA ALA A 58 2.07 -30.96 3.18
C ALA A 58 1.76 -32.46 3.39
N LEU A 59 0.50 -32.80 3.63
CA LEU A 59 0.02 -34.18 3.82
C LEU A 59 -0.47 -34.84 2.52
N LEU A 60 -0.71 -34.06 1.48
CA LEU A 60 -1.14 -34.57 0.17
C LEU A 60 0.09 -34.96 -0.67
N PRO A 61 -0.05 -35.96 -1.57
CA PRO A 61 1.01 -36.26 -2.54
C PRO A 61 1.32 -34.99 -3.35
N SER A 62 2.61 -34.69 -3.56
CA SER A 62 3.03 -33.55 -4.39
C SER A 62 2.72 -33.83 -5.86
N ILE A 63 1.48 -33.61 -6.30
CA ILE A 63 1.08 -33.81 -7.70
C ILE A 63 1.56 -32.63 -8.57
N ASP A 64 1.73 -31.44 -7.97
CA ASP A 64 2.11 -30.20 -8.66
C ASP A 64 3.04 -29.36 -7.77
N SER A 65 4.31 -29.20 -8.14
CA SER A 65 5.31 -28.41 -7.39
C SER A 65 5.20 -26.90 -7.63
N PHE A 66 4.24 -26.49 -8.47
CA PHE A 66 4.06 -25.09 -8.80
C PHE A 66 3.32 -24.34 -7.67
N PRO A 67 3.83 -23.18 -7.22
CA PRO A 67 3.20 -22.43 -6.10
C PRO A 67 1.74 -22.07 -6.37
N ASP A 68 0.87 -22.37 -5.41
CA ASP A 68 -0.57 -22.08 -5.44
C ASP A 68 -1.28 -22.65 -6.68
N SER A 69 -0.89 -23.84 -7.13
CA SER A 69 -1.37 -24.46 -8.37
C SER A 69 -2.90 -24.56 -8.43
N GLU A 70 -3.56 -24.93 -7.34
CA GLU A 70 -5.02 -25.05 -7.27
C GLU A 70 -5.72 -23.69 -7.36
N GLU A 71 -5.29 -22.68 -6.60
CA GLU A 71 -5.86 -21.34 -6.70
C GLU A 71 -5.56 -20.68 -8.05
N ARG A 72 -4.41 -20.97 -8.68
CA ARG A 72 -4.14 -20.52 -10.05
C ARG A 72 -5.10 -21.15 -11.05
N ARG A 73 -5.41 -22.44 -10.92
CA ARG A 73 -6.44 -23.10 -11.74
C ARG A 73 -7.81 -22.45 -11.53
N LEU A 74 -8.18 -22.13 -10.30
CA LEU A 74 -9.43 -21.42 -9.99
C LEU A 74 -9.45 -20.00 -10.59
N PHE A 75 -8.34 -19.29 -10.51
CA PHE A 75 -8.21 -17.97 -11.12
C PHE A 75 -8.37 -18.04 -12.64
N TYR A 76 -7.69 -18.98 -13.28
CA TYR A 76 -7.81 -19.26 -14.70
C TYR A 76 -9.25 -19.59 -15.10
N VAL A 77 -9.95 -20.43 -14.33
CA VAL A 77 -11.37 -20.73 -14.55
C VAL A 77 -12.17 -19.42 -14.54
N GLY A 78 -12.00 -18.57 -13.53
CA GLY A 78 -12.70 -17.30 -13.41
C GLY A 78 -12.46 -16.35 -14.59
N VAL A 79 -11.20 -16.21 -15.03
CA VAL A 79 -10.83 -15.32 -16.15
C VAL A 79 -11.42 -15.84 -17.47
N THR A 80 -11.36 -17.15 -17.69
CA THR A 80 -11.86 -17.79 -18.92
C THR A 80 -13.38 -17.92 -19.00
N ARG A 81 -14.13 -17.50 -17.97
CA ARG A 81 -15.60 -17.44 -18.04
C ARG A 81 -16.12 -16.28 -18.89
N ALA A 82 -15.28 -15.28 -19.20
CA ALA A 82 -15.65 -14.13 -19.98
C ALA A 82 -15.53 -14.40 -21.49
N LYS A 83 -16.63 -14.23 -22.23
CA LYS A 83 -16.63 -14.37 -23.70
C LYS A 83 -16.01 -13.18 -24.42
N LYS A 84 -16.15 -11.97 -23.87
CA LYS A 84 -15.65 -10.72 -24.47
C LYS A 84 -14.51 -10.12 -23.67
N LYS A 85 -14.72 -9.82 -22.38
CA LYS A 85 -13.69 -9.18 -21.55
C LYS A 85 -13.84 -9.53 -20.07
N ALA A 86 -12.71 -9.80 -19.42
CA ALA A 86 -12.61 -9.95 -17.98
C ALA A 86 -12.03 -8.66 -17.35
N TYR A 87 -12.63 -8.24 -16.24
CA TYR A 87 -12.14 -7.13 -15.42
C TYR A 87 -11.73 -7.69 -14.06
N ILE A 88 -10.58 -7.27 -13.57
CA ILE A 88 -10.08 -7.65 -12.25
C ILE A 88 -10.05 -6.39 -11.39
N ILE A 89 -10.73 -6.44 -10.24
CA ILE A 89 -10.71 -5.38 -9.24
C ILE A 89 -9.95 -5.88 -8.03
N ALA A 90 -8.92 -5.11 -7.64
CA ALA A 90 -8.05 -5.40 -6.52
C ALA A 90 -7.74 -4.12 -5.74
N ASP A 91 -7.35 -4.26 -4.48
CA ASP A 91 -6.86 -3.15 -3.66
C ASP A 91 -5.38 -2.91 -3.97
N PRO A 92 -4.97 -1.72 -4.47
CA PRO A 92 -3.58 -1.40 -4.76
C PRO A 92 -2.70 -1.31 -3.49
N SER A 93 -3.29 -1.16 -2.30
CA SER A 93 -2.58 -1.10 -1.02
C SER A 93 -2.25 -2.48 -0.44
N SER A 94 -2.89 -3.54 -0.95
CA SER A 94 -2.64 -4.93 -0.55
C SER A 94 -3.02 -5.91 -1.66
N PRO A 95 -2.42 -5.80 -2.87
CA PRO A 95 -2.81 -6.62 -4.00
C PRO A 95 -2.34 -8.07 -3.84
N SER A 96 -3.16 -9.01 -4.30
CA SER A 96 -2.77 -10.42 -4.44
C SER A 96 -1.48 -10.58 -5.25
N LYS A 97 -0.72 -11.64 -4.97
CA LYS A 97 0.44 -12.02 -5.78
C LYS A 97 0.07 -12.27 -7.25
N PHE A 98 -1.11 -12.84 -7.54
CA PHE A 98 -1.56 -13.04 -8.93
C PHE A 98 -1.78 -11.72 -9.68
N VAL A 99 -2.33 -10.71 -9.00
CA VAL A 99 -2.47 -9.36 -9.59
C VAL A 99 -1.09 -8.74 -9.82
N THR A 100 -0.19 -8.89 -8.85
CA THR A 100 1.18 -8.36 -8.96
C THR A 100 1.93 -8.99 -10.14
N GLU A 101 1.76 -10.29 -10.37
CA GLU A 101 2.31 -11.01 -11.52
C GLU A 101 1.73 -10.51 -12.85
N LEU A 102 0.40 -10.38 -12.94
CA LEU A 102 -0.30 -9.91 -14.15
C LEU A 102 0.09 -8.49 -14.58
N LEU A 103 0.54 -7.67 -13.63
CA LEU A 103 1.02 -6.32 -13.93
C LEU A 103 2.43 -6.32 -14.55
N ASN A 104 3.06 -7.47 -14.77
CA ASN A 104 4.26 -7.56 -15.58
C ASN A 104 3.92 -7.18 -17.04
N PRO A 105 4.67 -6.24 -17.68
CA PRO A 105 4.41 -5.80 -19.04
C PRO A 105 4.28 -6.93 -20.07
N LYS A 106 4.91 -8.10 -19.83
CA LYS A 106 4.82 -9.27 -20.71
C LYS A 106 3.39 -9.77 -20.95
N PHE A 107 2.47 -9.51 -20.03
CA PHE A 107 1.08 -9.97 -20.12
C PHE A 107 0.15 -8.96 -20.83
N GLY A 108 0.60 -7.73 -21.08
CA GLY A 108 -0.18 -6.75 -21.84
C GLY A 108 -1.54 -6.39 -21.25
N VAL A 109 -1.72 -6.48 -19.92
CA VAL A 109 -3.02 -6.21 -19.26
C VAL A 109 -3.36 -4.73 -19.30
N GLY A 110 -4.61 -4.41 -19.67
CA GLY A 110 -5.12 -3.04 -19.68
C GLY A 110 -5.33 -2.48 -18.27
N ILE A 111 -4.42 -1.62 -17.81
CA ILE A 111 -4.50 -0.95 -16.50
C ILE A 111 -5.40 0.29 -16.63
N HIS A 112 -6.59 0.23 -16.03
CA HIS A 112 -7.55 1.33 -16.07
C HIS A 112 -7.44 2.32 -14.89
N SER A 113 -6.86 1.90 -13.75
CA SER A 113 -6.75 2.75 -12.55
C SER A 113 -5.35 3.35 -12.41
N GLU A 114 -5.27 4.64 -12.08
CA GLU A 114 -4.01 5.34 -11.75
C GLU A 114 -3.26 4.65 -10.60
N SER A 115 -4.00 4.07 -9.64
CA SER A 115 -3.43 3.40 -8.47
C SER A 115 -2.70 2.09 -8.77
N PHE A 116 -2.85 1.55 -9.99
CA PHE A 116 -2.11 0.37 -10.45
C PHE A 116 -1.00 0.71 -11.44
N LYS A 117 -0.82 1.98 -11.81
CA LYS A 117 0.33 2.41 -12.62
C LYS A 117 1.63 2.26 -11.84
N GLN A 118 2.72 2.09 -12.59
CA GLN A 118 4.05 1.87 -12.03
C GLN A 118 4.46 2.96 -11.03
N ALA A 119 4.18 4.24 -11.32
CA ALA A 119 4.53 5.36 -10.45
C ALA A 119 3.84 5.30 -9.08
N TYR A 120 2.56 4.90 -9.03
CA TYR A 120 1.86 4.68 -7.77
C TYR A 120 2.45 3.48 -7.04
N ARG A 121 2.61 2.35 -7.75
CA ARG A 121 3.15 1.11 -7.18
C ARG A 121 4.53 1.31 -6.56
N THR A 122 5.43 2.03 -7.20
CA THR A 122 6.77 2.32 -6.67
C THR A 122 6.71 3.24 -5.45
N THR A 123 5.81 4.23 -5.45
CA THR A 123 5.61 5.15 -4.31
C THR A 123 5.18 4.41 -3.05
N PHE A 124 4.25 3.46 -3.19
CA PHE A 124 3.69 2.70 -2.06
C PHE A 124 4.37 1.34 -1.84
N LYS A 125 5.45 1.01 -2.57
CA LYS A 125 6.14 -0.26 -2.37
C LYS A 125 6.85 -0.28 -1.02
N CYS A 126 6.73 -1.39 -0.28
CA CYS A 126 7.54 -1.59 0.91
C CYS A 126 9.01 -1.78 0.49
N LYS A 127 9.94 -1.09 1.16
CA LYS A 127 11.38 -1.19 0.88
C LYS A 127 12.09 -2.27 1.70
N HIS A 128 11.36 -3.01 2.53
CA HIS A 128 11.90 -4.01 3.45
C HIS A 128 11.42 -5.44 3.15
N CYS A 129 10.49 -5.61 2.22
CA CYS A 129 10.09 -6.93 1.73
C CYS A 129 9.70 -6.85 0.25
N GLU A 130 9.77 -7.98 -0.43
CA GLU A 130 9.55 -8.05 -1.88
C GLU A 130 8.07 -7.95 -2.26
N GLU A 131 7.17 -8.41 -1.39
CA GLU A 131 5.74 -8.54 -1.72
C GLU A 131 4.89 -7.39 -1.20
N GLY A 132 5.28 -6.77 -0.10
CA GLY A 132 4.43 -5.82 0.62
C GLY A 132 4.27 -4.46 -0.04
N PHE A 133 3.14 -3.84 0.24
CA PHE A 133 2.81 -2.45 -0.07
C PHE A 133 2.45 -1.71 1.21
N LEU A 134 2.63 -0.39 1.21
CA LEU A 134 2.39 0.48 2.35
C LEU A 134 0.92 0.89 2.35
N LYS A 135 0.17 0.34 3.31
CA LYS A 135 -1.25 0.64 3.54
C LYS A 135 -1.39 1.75 4.56
N ARG A 136 -2.15 2.79 4.21
CA ARG A 136 -2.47 3.90 5.12
C ARG A 136 -3.42 3.44 6.21
N ILE A 137 -3.12 3.81 7.45
CA ILE A 137 -3.93 3.59 8.63
C ILE A 137 -4.20 4.96 9.24
N GLU A 138 -5.47 5.27 9.45
CA GLU A 138 -5.90 6.46 10.15
C GLU A 138 -5.76 6.21 11.65
N GLY A 139 -5.03 7.11 12.32
CA GLY A 139 -4.75 7.02 13.75
C GLY A 139 -5.16 8.29 14.47
N GLN A 140 -5.44 8.18 15.77
CA GLN A 140 -5.81 9.33 16.60
C GLN A 140 -4.73 10.43 16.67
N TYR A 141 -3.47 10.07 16.38
CA TYR A 141 -2.33 10.99 16.36
C TYR A 141 -1.87 11.34 14.93
N GLY A 142 -2.74 11.07 13.95
CA GLY A 142 -2.47 11.24 12.53
C GLY A 142 -2.18 9.92 11.82
N ASP A 143 -2.15 10.00 10.50
CA ASP A 143 -2.10 8.82 9.65
C ASP A 143 -0.68 8.32 9.46
N PHE A 144 -0.54 7.02 9.43
CA PHE A 144 0.72 6.32 9.20
C PHE A 144 0.52 5.18 8.21
N TYR A 145 1.63 4.60 7.76
CA TYR A 145 1.62 3.47 6.86
C TYR A 145 2.14 2.21 7.57
N THR A 146 1.55 1.07 7.24
CA THR A 146 2.02 -0.26 7.65
C THR A 146 2.21 -1.13 6.42
N CYS A 147 3.11 -2.10 6.50
CA CYS A 147 3.27 -3.08 5.44
C CYS A 147 2.03 -3.99 5.34
N SER A 148 1.58 -4.27 4.12
CA SER A 148 0.41 -5.11 3.83
C SER A 148 0.61 -6.59 4.16
N THR A 149 1.86 -7.07 4.19
CA THR A 149 2.20 -8.46 4.54
C THR A 149 2.02 -8.76 6.04
N GLY A 150 1.68 -7.76 6.87
CA GLY A 150 1.44 -7.95 8.30
C GLY A 150 2.66 -8.57 9.00
N ASN A 151 2.48 -9.73 9.62
CA ASN A 151 3.55 -10.42 10.35
C ASN A 151 4.73 -10.85 9.46
N GLY A 152 4.56 -10.93 8.14
CA GLY A 152 5.66 -11.18 7.20
C GLY A 152 6.64 -10.00 7.03
N CYS A 153 6.35 -8.83 7.62
CA CYS A 153 7.27 -7.70 7.59
C CYS A 153 7.14 -6.86 8.88
N ALA A 154 8.27 -6.61 9.54
CA ALA A 154 8.29 -5.83 10.79
C ALA A 154 8.00 -4.32 10.59
N VAL A 155 7.92 -3.85 9.34
CA VAL A 155 7.69 -2.44 9.02
C VAL A 155 6.30 -2.00 9.43
N LYS A 156 6.27 -1.13 10.45
CA LYS A 156 5.08 -0.48 11.00
C LYS A 156 5.38 1.00 11.19
N ASN A 157 4.34 1.82 11.33
CA ASN A 157 4.45 3.25 11.66
C ASN A 157 5.29 4.07 10.67
N VAL A 158 5.26 3.73 9.39
CA VAL A 158 5.94 4.50 8.34
C VAL A 158 5.26 5.86 8.21
N ARG A 159 6.06 6.93 8.18
CA ARG A 159 5.58 8.30 8.22
C ARG A 159 4.84 8.68 6.94
N SER A 160 3.77 9.46 7.09
CA SER A 160 3.11 10.16 5.99
C SER A 160 3.81 11.49 5.70
N CYS A 161 4.13 11.76 4.44
CA CYS A 161 4.74 13.01 4.00
C CYS A 161 3.83 14.20 4.31
N SER A 162 4.39 15.25 4.90
CA SER A 162 3.66 16.48 5.26
C SER A 162 3.20 17.33 4.07
N GLN A 163 3.70 17.09 2.86
CA GLN A 163 3.32 17.84 1.65
C GLN A 163 2.28 17.12 0.80
N CYS A 164 2.46 15.81 0.56
CA CYS A 164 1.60 15.05 -0.37
C CYS A 164 0.89 13.86 0.27
N GLY A 165 1.16 13.56 1.54
CA GLY A 165 0.59 12.41 2.24
C GLY A 165 1.16 11.04 1.84
N SER A 166 2.01 10.94 0.82
CA SER A 166 2.66 9.67 0.42
C SER A 166 3.63 9.15 1.50
N PRO A 167 3.97 7.86 1.51
CA PRO A 167 4.90 7.32 2.50
C PRO A 167 6.29 7.95 2.40
N SER A 168 6.98 8.03 3.54
CA SER A 168 8.35 8.53 3.65
C SER A 168 9.24 7.55 4.40
N SER A 169 10.52 7.48 4.02
CA SER A 169 11.56 6.74 4.76
C SER A 169 12.36 7.70 5.62
N ASP A 170 12.49 7.38 6.91
CA ASP A 170 13.34 8.14 7.82
C ASP A 170 14.80 7.64 7.70
N THR A 171 15.70 8.57 7.44
CA THR A 171 17.15 8.41 7.56
C THR A 171 17.59 8.97 8.92
N ARG A 172 18.90 8.95 9.22
CA ARG A 172 19.43 9.49 10.47
C ARG A 172 19.04 10.96 10.74
N SER A 173 18.87 11.76 9.70
CA SER A 173 18.63 13.21 9.84
C SER A 173 17.45 13.75 9.03
N HIS A 174 16.90 12.98 8.08
CA HIS A 174 15.79 13.42 7.24
C HIS A 174 14.77 12.32 6.99
N SER A 175 13.50 12.69 6.96
CA SER A 175 12.43 11.89 6.34
C SER A 175 12.33 12.26 4.86
N VAL A 176 12.40 11.26 3.98
CA VAL A 176 12.39 11.43 2.52
C VAL A 176 11.15 10.80 1.92
N CYS A 177 10.34 11.60 1.22
CA CYS A 177 9.13 11.12 0.55
C CYS A 177 9.45 10.13 -0.57
N HIS A 178 8.64 9.08 -0.70
CA HIS A 178 8.77 8.09 -1.77
C HIS A 178 8.22 8.59 -3.11
N ASN A 179 7.30 9.55 -3.08
CA ASN A 179 6.74 10.12 -4.28
C ASN A 179 7.78 11.06 -4.92
N LEU A 180 8.35 10.62 -6.04
CA LEU A 180 9.38 11.35 -6.77
C LEU A 180 8.89 12.71 -7.28
N ALA A 181 7.60 12.84 -7.61
CA ALA A 181 7.03 14.13 -8.03
C ALA A 181 6.92 15.11 -6.85
N CYS A 182 6.82 14.61 -5.61
CA CYS A 182 6.83 15.45 -4.41
C CYS A 182 8.26 15.85 -4.03
N GLY A 183 9.19 14.89 -3.98
CA GLY A 183 10.60 15.14 -3.64
C GLY A 183 10.84 15.75 -2.25
N HIS A 184 9.80 15.90 -1.41
CA HIS A 184 9.91 16.59 -0.13
C HIS A 184 10.79 15.83 0.86
N LYS A 185 11.62 16.58 1.57
CA LYS A 185 12.46 16.10 2.67
C LYS A 185 12.24 16.99 3.89
N SER A 186 12.02 16.37 5.05
CA SER A 186 11.86 17.08 6.31
C SER A 186 12.89 16.60 7.32
N LYS A 187 13.51 17.51 8.07
CA LYS A 187 14.52 17.16 9.07
C LYS A 187 13.90 16.38 10.24
N VAL A 188 14.55 15.30 10.65
CA VAL A 188 14.17 14.48 11.81
C VAL A 188 15.28 14.50 12.84
N CYS A 189 14.88 14.36 14.11
CA CYS A 189 15.79 14.38 15.24
C CYS A 189 16.64 13.10 15.21
N PRO A 190 17.97 13.19 15.14
CA PRO A 190 18.84 12.02 15.15
C PRO A 190 18.85 11.29 16.51
N ALA A 191 18.35 11.92 17.58
CA ALA A 191 18.28 11.32 18.91
C ALA A 191 17.01 10.47 19.12
N CYS A 192 15.86 10.87 18.56
CA CYS A 192 14.58 10.19 18.84
C CYS A 192 13.67 9.99 17.62
N GLY A 193 14.10 10.39 16.41
CA GLY A 193 13.35 10.23 15.16
C GLY A 193 12.15 11.17 14.98
N ARG A 194 11.80 11.99 15.98
CA ARG A 194 10.70 12.98 15.87
C ARG A 194 11.03 14.09 14.88
N PRO A 195 10.03 14.72 14.23
CA PRO A 195 10.29 15.87 13.35
C PRO A 195 11.02 17.00 14.08
N MET A 196 11.95 17.66 13.39
CA MET A 196 12.55 18.89 13.88
C MET A 196 11.77 20.11 13.40
N VAL A 197 11.65 21.12 14.27
CA VAL A 197 11.01 22.40 13.97
C VAL A 197 12.02 23.53 14.08
N LYS A 198 11.94 24.51 13.17
CA LYS A 198 12.76 25.72 13.28
C LYS A 198 12.22 26.57 14.44
N ARG A 199 13.08 26.92 15.39
CA ARG A 199 12.77 27.75 16.56
C ARG A 199 13.69 28.96 16.58
N THR A 200 13.23 30.06 17.16
CA THR A 200 14.01 31.29 17.30
C THR A 200 14.49 31.43 18.73
N GLY A 201 15.79 31.64 18.93
CA GLY A 201 16.39 31.93 20.22
C GLY A 201 17.24 33.19 20.17
N LYS A 202 17.87 33.54 21.32
CA LYS A 202 18.72 34.74 21.45
C LYS A 202 19.88 34.80 20.44
N LYS A 203 20.37 33.64 20.00
CA LYS A 203 21.51 33.49 19.05
C LYS A 203 21.07 33.26 17.61
N GLY A 204 19.78 33.44 17.29
CA GLY A 204 19.22 33.21 15.96
C GLY A 204 18.31 31.98 15.86
N ILE A 205 18.00 31.58 14.62
CA ILE A 205 17.15 30.43 14.31
C ILE A 205 17.97 29.13 14.46
N PHE A 206 17.36 28.09 15.02
CA PHE A 206 17.96 26.76 15.17
C PHE A 206 16.90 25.66 14.96
N TRP A 207 17.33 24.43 14.73
CA TRP A 207 16.46 23.26 14.73
C TRP A 207 16.29 22.72 16.15
N GLY A 208 15.06 22.56 16.61
CA GLY A 208 14.73 21.90 17.87
C GLY A 208 13.81 20.71 17.66
N CYS A 209 13.98 19.65 18.46
CA CYS A 209 13.07 18.51 18.43
C CYS A 209 11.63 18.94 18.75
N SER A 210 10.64 18.40 18.03
CA SER A 210 9.22 18.64 18.36
C SER A 210 8.84 18.09 19.75
N GLY A 211 9.57 17.09 20.24
CA GLY A 211 9.38 16.49 21.56
C GLY A 211 9.94 17.29 22.74
N TYR A 212 10.43 18.53 22.54
CA TYR A 212 11.01 19.34 23.62
C TYR A 212 10.02 19.66 24.75
N SER A 213 8.72 19.71 24.47
CA SER A 213 7.70 20.09 25.45
C SER A 213 6.89 18.91 26.00
N LEU A 214 7.29 17.67 25.69
CA LEU A 214 6.62 16.48 26.21
C LEU A 214 7.03 16.26 27.68
N SER A 215 6.08 15.94 28.55
CA SER A 215 6.31 15.77 29.99
C SER A 215 7.04 14.47 30.33
N HIS A 216 6.67 13.36 29.70
CA HIS A 216 7.17 12.01 30.04
C HIS A 216 8.17 11.43 29.04
N ASP A 217 8.39 12.08 27.89
CA ASP A 217 9.34 11.65 26.85
C ASP A 217 9.95 12.87 26.16
N GLN A 218 10.54 13.73 27.00
CA GLN A 218 11.13 14.99 26.57
C GLN A 218 12.41 14.73 25.77
N CYS A 219 12.54 15.38 24.62
CA CYS A 219 13.79 15.37 23.84
C CYS A 219 14.36 16.78 23.69
N THR A 220 15.52 17.01 24.29
CA THR A 220 16.21 18.31 24.32
C THR A 220 17.20 18.53 23.18
N TYR A 221 17.23 17.61 22.20
CA TYR A 221 18.13 17.71 21.06
C TYR A 221 17.85 18.98 20.23
N THR A 222 18.92 19.71 19.95
CA THR A 222 18.92 20.91 19.11
C THR A 222 20.12 20.88 18.17
N GLU A 223 19.99 21.54 17.02
CA GLU A 223 21.03 21.60 16.00
C GLU A 223 21.02 22.98 15.34
N LYS A 224 22.19 23.48 14.93
CA LYS A 224 22.28 24.72 14.14
C LYS A 224 21.74 24.48 12.73
N LEU A 225 21.28 25.54 12.05
CA LEU A 225 20.93 25.42 10.62
C LEU A 225 22.21 25.19 9.81
N SER A 226 22.15 24.25 8.86
CA SER A 226 23.20 24.10 7.84
C SER A 226 22.98 25.10 6.70
N ALA A 227 24.01 25.31 5.88
CA ALA A 227 23.92 26.22 4.72
C ALA A 227 22.73 25.89 3.78
N SER A 228 22.42 24.60 3.60
CA SER A 228 21.29 24.11 2.78
C SER A 228 19.91 24.46 3.33
N ASP A 229 19.78 24.72 4.63
CA ASP A 229 18.49 25.03 5.28
C ASP A 229 18.07 26.49 5.11
N THR A 230 19.01 27.34 4.67
CA THR A 230 18.85 28.79 4.50
C THR A 230 18.19 29.14 3.16
N GLU A 231 18.43 28.34 2.12
CA GLU A 231 17.93 28.61 0.75
C GLU A 231 16.41 28.45 0.63
N THR A 232 15.80 27.49 1.34
CA THR A 232 14.34 27.27 1.31
C THR A 232 13.54 28.42 1.93
N ALA A 233 14.17 29.28 2.75
CA ALA A 233 13.52 30.45 3.35
C ALA A 233 13.48 31.66 2.39
N SER A 234 14.41 31.74 1.42
CA SER A 234 14.51 32.85 0.49
C SER A 234 13.51 32.75 -0.68
N SER A 235 13.17 31.52 -1.10
CA SER A 235 12.24 31.30 -2.23
C SER A 235 10.77 31.61 -1.94
N ARG A 236 10.36 31.68 -0.66
CA ARG A 236 9.00 32.08 -0.26
C ARG A 236 8.78 33.60 -0.18
N LYS A 237 9.84 34.43 -0.24
CA LYS A 237 9.73 35.90 -0.19
C LYS A 237 9.67 36.58 -1.57
N LYS A 238 9.74 35.84 -2.69
CA LYS A 238 9.66 36.39 -4.06
C LYS A 238 8.31 36.14 -4.77
N ARG A 239 7.28 35.69 -4.06
CA ARG A 239 5.90 35.58 -4.56
C ARG A 239 4.95 36.30 -3.60
N ALA A 240 5.04 37.62 -3.56
CA ALA A 240 4.04 38.55 -3.04
C ALA A 240 4.28 39.89 -3.71
#